data_AF-A0A7W1HYP3-F1
#
_entry.id   AF-A0A7W1HYP3-F1
#
_cell.length_a   1.000
_cell.length_b   1.000
_cell.length_c   1.000
_cell.angle_alpha   90.00
_cell.angle_beta   90.00
_cell.angle_gamma   90.00
#
_symmetry.space_group_name_H-M   'P 1'
#
loop_
_entity.id
_entity.type
_entity.pdbx_description
1 polymer ?
#
loop_
_entity_poly.entity_id
_entity_poly.type
_entity_poly.pdbx_seq_one_letter_code
_entity_poly.pdbx_strand_id
1 'polypeptide(L)' 'MAKTHKVTFKKSGITIDVAEDEYILEEAEDAGLHLPYDCRSGTCTTCIQKCLEGEIDQDMAFAIGD' A
#
# COMPACT_ATOMS: atom_id res chain seq x y z
N MET A 1 3.24 20.56 1.95
CA MET A 1 3.14 19.35 2.78
C MET A 1 1.90 18.64 2.30
N ALA A 2 2.06 17.46 1.71
CA ALA A 2 0.93 16.64 1.30
C ALA A 2 0.15 16.20 2.55
N LYS A 3 -1.14 15.92 2.38
CA LYS A 3 -1.96 15.39 3.46
C LYS A 3 -1.55 13.95 3.73
N THR A 4 -1.56 13.54 4.98
CA THR A 4 -1.14 12.21 5.42
C THR A 4 -2.33 11.41 5.92
N HIS A 5 -2.33 10.11 5.62
CA HIS A 5 -3.35 9.15 6.02
C HIS A 5 -2.74 8.03 6.87
N LYS A 6 -3.52 7.50 7.81
CA LYS A 6 -3.12 6.36 8.64
C LYS A 6 -3.53 5.05 7.98
N VAL A 7 -2.56 4.20 7.70
CA VAL A 7 -2.78 2.86 7.12
C VAL A 7 -2.44 1.81 8.15
N THR A 8 -3.37 0.89 8.44
CA THR A 8 -3.18 -0.16 9.46
C THR A 8 -3.15 -1.55 8.83
N PHE A 9 -2.08 -2.30 9.09
CA PHE A 9 -1.91 -3.67 8.64
C PHE A 9 -2.50 -4.63 9.66
N LYS A 10 -3.70 -5.16 9.39
CA LYS A 10 -4.46 -5.98 10.34
C LYS A 10 -3.70 -7.20 10.89
N LYS A 11 -2.84 -7.85 10.09
CA LYS A 11 -2.10 -9.04 10.53
C LYS A 11 -0.97 -8.72 11.51
N SER A 12 -0.25 -7.62 11.31
CA SER A 12 0.86 -7.21 12.18
C SER A 12 0.43 -6.28 13.31
N GLY A 13 -0.73 -5.62 13.18
CA GLY A 13 -1.20 -4.59 14.11
C GLY A 13 -0.42 -3.27 14.01
N ILE A 14 0.42 -3.13 12.98
CA ILE A 14 1.25 -1.92 12.77
C ILE A 14 0.44 -0.90 11.98
N THR A 15 0.53 0.36 12.42
CA THR A 15 -0.04 1.51 11.73
C THR A 15 1.09 2.42 11.27
N ILE A 16 1.05 2.83 10.01
CA ILE A 16 1.99 3.76 9.39
C ILE A 16 1.25 5.02 8.94
N ASP A 17 2.00 6.11 8.79
CA ASP A 17 1.53 7.38 8.24
C ASP A 17 2.04 7.46 6.79
N VAL A 18 1.13 7.66 5.82
CA VAL A 18 1.44 7.67 4.38
C VAL A 18 0.95 8.97 3.76
N ALA A 19 1.81 9.71 3.04
CA ALA A 19 1.38 10.92 2.35
C ALA A 19 0.50 10.61 1.11
N GLU A 20 -0.37 11.53 0.71
CA GLU A 20 -1.23 11.38 -0.48
C GLU A 20 -0.46 11.18 -1.80
N ASP A 21 0.82 11.56 -1.85
CA ASP A 21 1.72 11.43 -2.99
C ASP A 21 2.74 10.28 -2.86
N GLU A 22 2.60 9.42 -1.84
CA GLU A 22 3.49 8.29 -1.56
C GLU A 22 2.77 6.93 -1.67
N TYR A 23 3.53 5.88 -2.01
CA TYR A 23 2.99 4.53 -2.08
C TYR A 23 3.01 3.85 -0.71
N ILE A 24 1.89 3.23 -0.35
CA ILE A 24 1.75 2.42 0.88
C ILE A 24 2.84 1.34 0.98
N LEU A 25 3.26 0.75 -0.15
CA LEU A 25 4.30 -0.29 -0.16
C LEU A 25 5.65 0.27 0.30
N GLU A 26 6.02 1.48 -0.14
CA GLU A 26 7.32 2.09 0.16
C GLU A 26 7.35 2.53 1.63
N GLU A 27 6.31 3.23 2.10
CA GLU A 27 6.20 3.61 3.51
C GLU A 27 6.13 2.41 4.46
N ALA A 28 5.55 1.29 4.00
CA ALA A 28 5.60 0.05 4.76
C ALA A 28 7.03 -0.50 4.88
N GLU A 29 7.81 -0.49 3.79
CA GLU A 29 9.21 -0.93 3.82
C GLU A 29 10.05 -0.05 4.74
N ASP A 30 9.89 1.27 4.69
CA ASP A 30 10.61 2.23 5.53
C ASP A 30 10.24 2.10 7.01
N ALA A 31 9.00 1.71 7.30
CA ALA A 31 8.55 1.32 8.64
C ALA A 31 9.02 -0.08 9.09
N GLY A 32 9.77 -0.81 8.26
CA GLY A 32 10.30 -2.15 8.55
C GLY A 32 9.30 -3.29 8.33
N LEU A 33 8.20 -3.06 7.62
CA LEU A 33 7.26 -4.10 7.21
C LEU A 33 7.71 -4.74 5.89
N HIS A 34 7.96 -6.04 5.93
CA HIS A 34 8.25 -6.82 4.72
C HIS A 34 6.97 -7.41 4.13
N LEU A 35 6.34 -6.65 3.24
CA LEU A 35 5.24 -7.15 2.40
C LEU A 35 5.82 -7.94 1.22
N PRO A 36 5.11 -8.97 0.71
CA PRO A 36 5.52 -9.62 -0.52
C PRO A 36 5.42 -8.63 -1.70
N TYR A 37 6.46 -8.46 -2.49
CA TYR A 37 6.44 -7.66 -3.72
C TYR A 37 7.44 -8.22 -4.74
N ASP A 38 7.31 -7.79 -6.00
CA ASP A 38 8.24 -8.15 -7.08
C ASP A 38 8.40 -7.00 -8.10
N CYS A 39 7.44 -6.84 -9.03
CA CYS A 39 7.62 -5.96 -10.20
C CYS A 39 7.66 -4.44 -9.92
N ARG A 40 7.05 -3.97 -8.82
CA ARG A 40 6.80 -2.54 -8.52
C ARG A 40 6.13 -1.72 -9.64
N SER A 41 5.59 -2.38 -10.66
CA SER A 41 4.99 -1.75 -11.85
C SER A 41 3.50 -2.02 -11.98
N GLY A 42 2.86 -2.57 -10.95
CA GLY A 42 1.41 -2.78 -10.93
C GLY A 42 0.89 -4.01 -11.70
N THR A 43 1.76 -4.88 -12.20
CA THR A 43 1.37 -5.97 -13.13
C THR A 43 1.47 -7.37 -12.53
N CYS A 44 2.38 -7.63 -11.58
CA CYS A 44 2.69 -8.99 -11.12
C CYS A 44 1.75 -9.56 -10.06
N THR A 45 0.90 -8.75 -9.43
CA THR A 45 -0.01 -9.12 -8.33
C THR A 45 0.63 -9.58 -7.00
N THR A 46 1.95 -9.72 -6.91
CA THR A 46 2.64 -10.21 -5.69
C THR A 46 2.33 -9.39 -4.44
N CYS A 47 2.16 -8.06 -4.58
CA CYS A 47 1.89 -7.16 -3.46
C CYS A 47 0.42 -6.93 -3.15
N ILE A 48 -0.51 -7.61 -3.82
CA ILE A 48 -1.95 -7.40 -3.62
C ILE A 48 -2.34 -7.66 -2.16
N GLN A 49 -3.00 -6.66 -1.56
CA GLN A 49 -3.65 -6.76 -0.27
C GLN A 49 -5.14 -6.45 -0.42
N LYS A 50 -5.97 -7.00 0.48
CA LYS A 50 -7.38 -6.65 0.54
C LYS A 50 -7.58 -5.40 1.41
N CYS A 51 -8.17 -4.34 0.85
CA CYS A 51 -8.68 -3.24 1.65
C CYS A 51 -9.87 -3.73 2.48
N LEU A 52 -9.80 -3.56 3.80
CA LEU A 52 -10.86 -4.00 4.71
C LEU A 52 -11.82 -2.87 5.04
N GLU A 53 -11.31 -1.65 5.16
CA GLU A 53 -12.04 -0.44 5.51
C GLU A 53 -11.33 0.77 4.89
N GLY A 54 -12.08 1.80 4.51
CA GLY A 54 -11.56 3.02 3.87
C GLY A 54 -11.55 2.96 2.34
N GLU A 55 -11.03 4.03 1.75
CA GLU A 55 -10.88 4.19 0.30
C GLU A 55 -9.39 4.30 -0.04
N ILE A 56 -8.99 3.70 -1.15
CA ILE A 56 -7.61 3.72 -1.64
C ILE A 56 -7.60 4.07 -3.12
N ASP A 57 -6.62 4.87 -3.52
CA ASP A 57 -6.29 5.10 -4.92
C ASP A 57 -5.35 3.98 -5.39
N GLN A 58 -5.66 3.41 -6.56
CA GLN A 58 -4.93 2.31 -7.17
C GLN A 58 -4.71 2.54 -8.67
N ASP A 59 -4.54 3.79 -9.12
CA ASP A 59 -4.34 4.14 -10.54
C ASP A 59 -3.23 3.35 -11.25
N MET A 60 -2.24 2.84 -10.50
CA MET A 60 -1.13 2.05 -11.02
C MET A 60 -1.35 0.53 -10.92
N ALA A 61 -2.48 0.04 -10.41
CA ALA A 61 -2.75 -1.39 -10.22
C ALA A 61 -3.29 -2.08 -11.48
N PHE A 62 -2.54 -2.05 -12.58
CA PHE A 62 -2.98 -2.56 -13.90
C PHE A 62 -3.44 -4.02 -13.94
N ALA A 63 -3.00 -4.85 -13.00
CA ALA A 63 -3.39 -6.26 -12.94
C ALA A 63 -4.75 -6.51 -12.28
N ILE A 64 -5.32 -5.51 -11.63
CA ILE A 64 -6.64 -5.58 -11.00
C ILE A 64 -7.56 -4.76 -11.90
N GLY A 65 -8.39 -5.44 -12.69
CA GLY A 65 -9.34 -4.76 -13.59
C GLY A 65 -10.35 -3.92 -12.81
N ASP A 66 -10.96 -2.95 -13.50
CA ASP A 66 -12.08 -2.13 -13.00
C ASP A 66 -13.24 -2.97 -12.42
#